data_AF-A0A7M7SZU3-F1
#
_entry.id   AF-A0A7M7SZU3-F1
#
_cell.length_a   1.000
_cell.length_b   1.000
_cell.length_c   1.000
_cell.angle_alpha   90.00
_cell.angle_beta   90.00
_cell.angle_gamma   90.00
#
_symmetry.space_group_name_H-M   'P 1'
#
loop_
_entity.id
_entity.type
_entity.pdbx_description
1 polymer ?
#
loop_
_entity_poly.entity_id
_entity_poly.type
_entity_poly.pdbx_seq_one_letter_code
_entity_poly.pdbx_strand_id
1 'polypeptide(L)'
;MVHSYSTRQSSNVHVVNPHTTLAQKSIRHRAGGSEHCGVLRLSSDGTWYDASCSSTYGYICKYPLNTISCAEWKRKGYTSNGYYTIDPDGRNNGVDPYKVYCDMTTDASTGITTFEHQEANRSLVAGAQVAFSFIRNITYGDKSVDQVATGADISGECYQYIKYECHHSQMTGSTAWYDRDGKQKNYWGGATVDSGQCACGISGMIVGHLRGHPWLT
;
A
#
# COMPACT_ATOMS: atom_id res chain seq x y z
N MET A 1 -16.61 -28.96 -2.31
CA MET A 1 -17.68 -28.39 -3.15
C MET A 1 -17.42 -26.89 -3.14
N VAL A 2 -16.84 -26.27 -4.16
CA VAL A 2 -17.45 -25.83 -5.44
C VAL A 2 -16.28 -25.64 -6.45
N HIS A 3 -16.22 -26.43 -7.52
CA HIS A 3 -16.33 -26.03 -8.93
C HIS A 3 -15.67 -24.69 -9.33
N SER A 4 -14.75 -24.72 -10.30
CA SER A 4 -14.61 -23.67 -11.32
C SER A 4 -13.76 -24.11 -12.52
N TYR A 5 -14.48 -24.38 -13.61
CA TYR A 5 -14.20 -24.16 -15.04
C TYR A 5 -12.83 -24.52 -15.64
N SER A 6 -12.87 -25.60 -16.43
CA SER A 6 -12.02 -25.79 -17.61
C SER A 6 -12.32 -24.72 -18.66
N THR A 7 -11.31 -23.93 -19.01
CA THR A 7 -11.14 -23.48 -20.39
C THR A 7 -9.87 -24.14 -20.92
N ARG A 8 -10.05 -25.05 -21.89
CA ARG A 8 -8.96 -25.64 -22.66
C ARG A 8 -8.27 -24.51 -23.43
N GLN A 9 -7.09 -24.09 -22.95
CA GLN A 9 -6.03 -23.68 -23.86
C GLN A 9 -4.94 -24.74 -23.77
N SER A 10 -4.84 -25.50 -24.85
CA SER A 10 -3.69 -26.35 -25.14
C SER A 10 -2.48 -25.43 -25.28
N SER A 11 -1.79 -25.20 -24.16
CA SER A 11 -0.45 -24.65 -24.15
C SER A 11 0.39 -25.72 -23.51
N ASN A 12 1.26 -26.36 -24.31
CA ASN A 12 2.27 -27.27 -23.80
C ASN A 12 3.20 -26.48 -22.88
N VAL A 13 2.84 -26.36 -21.60
CA VAL A 13 3.73 -25.85 -20.56
C VAL A 13 4.78 -26.93 -20.34
N HIS A 14 5.92 -26.80 -21.02
CA HIS A 14 7.08 -27.58 -20.68
C HIS A 14 7.57 -27.11 -19.31
N VAL A 15 7.24 -27.88 -18.28
CA VAL A 15 7.82 -27.75 -16.94
C VAL A 15 9.30 -28.09 -17.08
N VAL A 16 10.15 -27.06 -17.10
CA VAL A 16 11.60 -27.25 -17.08
C VAL A 16 11.98 -27.75 -15.69
N ASN A 17 12.71 -28.87 -15.64
CA ASN A 17 13.11 -29.56 -14.42
C ASN A 17 13.77 -28.59 -13.41
N PRO A 18 13.35 -28.60 -12.12
CA PRO A 18 13.89 -27.71 -11.08
C PRO A 18 15.40 -27.85 -10.82
N HIS A 19 16.06 -28.87 -11.38
CA HIS A 19 17.52 -29.08 -11.27
C HIS A 19 18.33 -28.63 -12.49
N THR A 20 17.70 -28.05 -13.51
CA THR A 20 18.44 -27.49 -14.64
C THR A 20 18.90 -26.07 -14.30
N THR A 21 20.20 -25.92 -14.00
CA THR A 21 20.84 -24.61 -13.84
C THR A 21 20.80 -23.88 -15.19
N LEU A 22 19.75 -23.12 -15.45
CA LEU A 22 19.76 -22.14 -16.54
C LEU A 22 20.75 -21.05 -16.15
N ALA A 23 21.98 -21.17 -16.67
CA ALA A 23 22.98 -20.14 -16.53
C ALA A 23 22.41 -18.83 -17.09
N GLN A 24 22.05 -17.92 -16.18
CA GLN A 24 21.43 -16.64 -16.50
C GLN A 24 22.51 -15.73 -17.08
N LYS A 25 22.86 -15.94 -18.35
CA LYS A 25 23.77 -15.06 -19.10
C LYS A 25 23.00 -13.78 -19.40
N SER A 26 23.48 -12.65 -18.88
CA SER A 26 22.93 -11.32 -19.14
C SER A 26 22.68 -11.12 -20.65
N ILE A 27 21.44 -10.80 -21.01
CA ILE A 27 21.04 -10.52 -22.39
C ILE A 27 21.66 -9.17 -22.78
N ARG A 28 22.63 -9.18 -23.70
CA ARG A 28 23.21 -7.94 -24.25
C ARG A 28 22.33 -7.44 -25.40
N HIS A 29 21.53 -6.40 -25.15
CA HIS A 29 20.69 -5.78 -26.16
C HIS A 29 21.53 -4.97 -27.17
N ARG A 30 21.29 -5.15 -28.47
CA ARG A 30 22.08 -4.55 -29.56
C ARG A 30 21.52 -3.23 -30.11
N ALA A 31 20.31 -2.86 -29.73
CA ALA A 31 19.67 -1.60 -30.12
C ALA A 31 18.76 -1.17 -28.98
N GLY A 32 18.73 0.12 -28.66
CA GLY A 32 18.12 0.70 -27.45
C GLY A 32 16.58 0.62 -27.36
N GLY A 33 15.99 -0.53 -27.67
CA GLY A 33 14.60 -0.87 -27.35
C GLY A 33 14.52 -1.61 -26.01
N SER A 34 13.57 -1.19 -25.17
CA SER A 34 13.27 -1.79 -23.87
C SER A 34 12.31 -2.98 -24.01
N GLU A 35 12.73 -4.05 -24.67
CA GLU A 35 11.96 -5.30 -24.67
C GLU A 35 12.73 -6.37 -23.89
N HIS A 36 12.17 -6.79 -22.75
CA HIS A 36 12.73 -7.88 -21.93
C HIS A 36 12.07 -9.23 -22.26
N CYS A 37 11.87 -9.52 -23.55
CA CYS A 37 11.29 -10.77 -24.04
C CYS A 37 12.37 -11.53 -24.81
N GLY A 38 12.76 -12.71 -24.33
CA GLY A 38 13.61 -13.64 -25.08
C GLY A 38 12.75 -14.73 -25.73
N VAL A 39 12.97 -15.03 -27.00
CA VAL A 39 12.29 -16.14 -27.70
C VAL A 39 13.00 -17.45 -27.42
N LEU A 40 12.27 -18.48 -26.96
CA LEU A 40 12.80 -19.84 -26.86
C LEU A 40 12.82 -20.47 -28.27
N ARG A 41 13.90 -20.28 -29.01
CA ARG A 41 14.20 -21.14 -30.18
C ARG A 41 15.05 -22.31 -29.72
N LEU A 42 14.61 -23.54 -29.99
CA LEU A 42 15.46 -24.73 -29.97
C LEU A 42 16.47 -24.61 -31.11
N SER A 43 17.44 -23.72 -30.96
CA SER A 43 18.59 -23.61 -31.85
C SER A 43 19.77 -24.27 -31.14
N SER A 44 20.48 -25.16 -31.83
CA SER A 44 21.64 -25.90 -31.31
C SER A 44 22.84 -24.99 -30.97
N ASP A 45 22.75 -23.70 -31.26
CA ASP A 45 23.79 -22.69 -31.02
C ASP A 45 23.64 -21.94 -29.68
N GLY A 46 22.53 -22.13 -28.95
CA GLY A 46 22.26 -21.48 -27.66
C GLY A 46 22.07 -19.96 -27.73
N THR A 47 21.73 -19.41 -28.90
CA THR A 47 21.52 -17.95 -29.06
C THR A 47 20.07 -17.52 -28.82
N TRP A 48 19.91 -16.47 -28.02
CA TRP A 48 18.63 -15.80 -27.76
C TRP A 48 18.48 -14.61 -28.71
N TYR A 49 17.30 -14.45 -29.28
CA TYR A 49 16.94 -13.32 -30.15
C TYR A 49 15.91 -12.43 -29.47
N ASP A 50 16.09 -11.13 -29.64
CA ASP A 50 15.11 -10.10 -29.25
C ASP A 50 13.91 -10.17 -30.20
N ALA A 51 12.70 -10.15 -29.65
CA ALA A 51 11.47 -10.15 -30.45
C ALA A 51 10.31 -9.50 -29.69
N SER A 52 9.41 -8.89 -30.47
CA SER A 52 8.18 -8.33 -29.95
C SER A 52 7.34 -9.41 -29.25
N CYS A 53 6.91 -9.12 -28.02
CA CYS A 53 6.10 -10.00 -27.17
C CYS A 53 4.68 -10.25 -27.72
N SER A 54 4.35 -9.72 -28.90
CA SER A 54 3.10 -9.94 -29.64
C SER A 54 3.16 -11.06 -30.68
N SER A 55 4.34 -11.63 -30.92
CA SER A 55 4.53 -12.69 -31.93
C SER A 55 4.06 -14.07 -31.43
N THR A 56 3.69 -14.96 -32.36
CA THR A 56 3.14 -16.32 -32.12
C THR A 56 4.13 -17.31 -31.46
N TYR A 57 5.25 -16.82 -30.91
CA TYR A 57 6.27 -17.65 -30.26
C TYR A 57 6.11 -17.61 -28.73
N GLY A 58 6.52 -18.68 -28.05
CA GLY A 58 6.65 -18.66 -26.59
C GLY A 58 7.79 -17.75 -26.16
N TYR A 59 7.49 -16.74 -25.35
CA TYR A 59 8.45 -15.78 -24.81
C TYR A 59 8.59 -15.91 -23.28
N ILE A 60 9.78 -15.60 -22.77
CA ILE A 60 10.02 -15.40 -21.34
C ILE A 60 10.08 -13.89 -21.08
N CYS A 61 9.04 -13.34 -20.44
CA CYS A 61 9.03 -11.95 -19.99
C CYS A 61 9.80 -11.81 -18.67
N LYS A 62 10.76 -10.88 -18.61
CA LYS A 62 11.30 -10.40 -17.33
C LYS A 62 10.34 -9.38 -16.74
N TYR A 63 9.63 -9.77 -15.68
CA TYR A 63 8.88 -8.83 -14.86
C TYR A 63 9.83 -8.17 -13.85
N PRO A 64 9.68 -6.85 -13.57
CA PRO A 64 10.37 -6.25 -12.46
C PRO A 64 10.01 -7.04 -11.19
N LEU A 65 11.02 -7.40 -10.39
CA LEU A 65 10.83 -8.07 -9.12
C LEU A 65 10.30 -7.04 -8.10
N ASN A 66 9.04 -6.62 -8.25
CA ASN A 66 8.38 -5.84 -7.22
C ASN A 66 8.18 -6.75 -6.01
N THR A 67 8.63 -6.28 -4.86
CA THR A 67 8.41 -6.99 -3.59
C THR A 67 7.05 -6.59 -3.04
N ILE A 68 6.54 -7.41 -2.12
CA ILE A 68 5.25 -7.12 -1.47
C ILE A 68 5.29 -5.91 -0.54
N SER A 69 6.47 -5.50 -0.05
CA SER A 69 6.59 -4.43 0.94
C SER A 69 8.00 -3.86 1.05
N CYS A 70 8.14 -2.73 1.76
CA CYS A 70 9.43 -2.17 2.18
C CYS A 70 10.23 -3.15 3.06
N ALA A 71 9.57 -3.90 3.94
CA ALA A 71 10.21 -4.92 4.75
C ALA A 71 10.87 -6.01 3.90
N GLU A 72 10.20 -6.45 2.82
CA GLU A 72 10.76 -7.42 1.89
C GLU A 72 11.90 -6.84 1.05
N TRP A 73 11.81 -5.56 0.65
CA TRP A 73 12.95 -4.86 0.03
C TRP A 73 14.18 -4.87 0.95
N LYS A 74 13.98 -4.56 2.24
CA LYS A 74 15.07 -4.58 3.21
C LYS A 74 15.67 -5.97 3.41
N ARG A 75 14.84 -7.01 3.48
CA ARG A 75 15.31 -8.41 3.57
C ARG A 75 16.17 -8.81 2.37
N LYS A 76 15.92 -8.24 1.19
CA LYS A 76 16.74 -8.41 -0.02
C LYS A 76 18.03 -7.59 -0.04
N GLY A 77 18.33 -6.83 1.02
CA GLY A 77 19.55 -6.05 1.18
C GLY A 77 19.43 -4.57 0.78
N TYR A 78 18.22 -4.07 0.51
CA TYR A 78 18.00 -2.65 0.21
C TYR A 78 17.80 -1.87 1.50
N THR A 79 18.85 -1.16 1.95
CA THR A 79 18.90 -0.55 3.28
C THR A 79 18.84 0.97 3.30
N SER A 80 18.71 1.62 2.13
CA SER A 80 18.61 3.08 2.03
C SER A 80 17.16 3.54 2.02
N ASN A 81 16.87 4.64 2.72
CA ASN A 81 15.58 5.31 2.61
C ASN A 81 15.32 5.78 1.18
N GLY A 82 14.05 5.78 0.76
CA GLY A 82 13.68 6.30 -0.55
C GLY A 82 12.38 5.73 -1.07
N TYR A 83 12.09 6.02 -2.34
CA TYR A 83 10.88 5.53 -2.99
C TYR A 83 11.11 4.19 -3.67
N TYR A 84 10.33 3.19 -3.28
CA TYR A 84 10.36 1.84 -3.86
C TYR A 84 9.01 1.48 -4.45
N THR A 85 9.02 0.66 -5.49
CA THR A 85 7.79 0.05 -6.02
C THR A 85 7.49 -1.22 -5.24
N ILE A 86 6.26 -1.34 -4.74
CA ILE A 86 5.75 -2.53 -4.06
C ILE A 86 4.51 -3.08 -4.76
N ASP A 87 4.23 -4.35 -4.55
CA ASP A 87 3.09 -5.10 -5.09
C ASP A 87 2.51 -6.02 -3.99
N PRO A 88 1.74 -5.46 -3.02
CA PRO A 88 1.37 -6.17 -1.79
C PRO A 88 0.40 -7.32 -1.96
N ASP A 89 -0.60 -7.18 -2.85
CA ASP A 89 -1.50 -8.26 -3.23
C ASP A 89 -0.81 -9.27 -4.15
N GLY A 90 0.30 -8.87 -4.75
CA GLY A 90 1.15 -9.72 -5.54
C GLY A 90 0.70 -9.77 -6.99
N ARG A 91 1.61 -10.27 -7.81
CA ARG A 91 1.50 -10.14 -9.26
C ARG A 91 0.18 -10.69 -9.81
N ASN A 92 -0.49 -9.85 -10.60
CA ASN A 92 -1.74 -10.14 -11.29
C ASN A 92 -2.93 -10.46 -10.35
N ASN A 93 -2.95 -9.90 -9.13
CA ASN A 93 -4.03 -10.10 -8.17
C ASN A 93 -5.03 -8.94 -8.07
N GLY A 94 -4.96 -7.99 -9.00
CA GLY A 94 -6.02 -6.99 -9.24
C GLY A 94 -5.62 -5.56 -8.89
N VAL A 95 -4.60 -5.36 -8.06
CA VAL A 95 -4.05 -4.04 -7.78
C VAL A 95 -2.68 -3.90 -8.46
N ASP A 96 -2.53 -2.84 -9.27
CA ASP A 96 -1.26 -2.59 -9.96
C ASP A 96 -0.17 -2.15 -8.96
N PRO A 97 1.10 -2.57 -9.17
CA PRO A 97 2.23 -2.14 -8.35
C PRO A 97 2.36 -0.62 -8.28
N TYR A 98 2.75 -0.10 -7.12
CA TYR A 98 2.78 1.34 -6.88
C TYR A 98 3.98 1.78 -6.04
N LYS A 99 4.33 3.06 -6.12
CA LYS A 99 5.45 3.64 -5.37
C LYS A 99 5.03 4.12 -3.99
N VAL A 100 5.84 3.76 -3.01
CA VAL A 100 5.74 4.20 -1.61
C VAL A 100 7.08 4.73 -1.14
N TYR A 101 7.07 5.53 -0.09
CA TYR A 101 8.30 5.84 0.64
C TYR A 101 8.59 4.71 1.61
N CYS A 102 9.81 4.17 1.54
CA CYS A 102 10.32 3.20 2.49
C CYS A 102 11.35 3.87 3.41
N ASP A 103 11.05 3.86 4.70
CA ASP A 103 12.05 4.11 5.73
C ASP A 103 12.71 2.78 6.11
N MET A 104 13.97 2.65 5.72
CA MET A 104 14.80 1.48 5.96
C MET A 104 15.72 1.64 7.16
N THR A 105 15.66 2.78 7.85
CA THR A 105 16.66 3.19 8.85
C THR A 105 16.10 3.33 10.27
N THR A 106 14.86 3.77 10.43
CA THR A 106 14.26 4.03 11.75
C THR A 106 14.17 2.77 12.61
N ASP A 107 13.82 1.64 12.00
CA ASP A 107 13.85 0.33 12.65
C ASP A 107 14.90 -0.53 11.95
N ALA A 108 15.91 -1.03 12.68
CA ALA A 108 16.96 -1.88 12.12
C ALA A 108 16.41 -3.23 11.59
N SER A 109 15.31 -3.75 12.15
CA SER A 109 14.77 -5.08 11.87
C SER A 109 13.83 -5.14 10.67
N THR A 110 13.20 -4.03 10.28
CA THR A 110 12.19 -3.99 9.21
C THR A 110 12.30 -2.73 8.36
N GLY A 111 11.60 -2.73 7.22
CA GLY A 111 11.41 -1.56 6.37
C GLY A 111 9.98 -1.04 6.54
N ILE A 112 9.84 0.22 6.95
CA ILE A 112 8.55 0.84 7.23
C ILE A 112 7.99 1.41 5.93
N THR A 113 6.77 1.02 5.57
CA THR A 113 6.04 1.55 4.42
C THR A 113 5.27 2.80 4.85
N THR A 114 5.50 3.92 4.17
CA THR A 114 4.79 5.18 4.45
C THR A 114 3.92 5.59 3.27
N PHE A 115 2.65 5.85 3.57
CA PHE A 115 1.67 6.43 2.66
C PHE A 115 1.47 7.91 3.03
N GLU A 116 2.09 8.80 2.27
CA GLU A 116 1.90 10.23 2.45
C GLU A 116 0.49 10.66 2.03
N HIS A 117 -0.10 11.60 2.78
CA HIS A 117 -1.38 12.21 2.46
C HIS A 117 -1.30 13.74 2.57
N GLN A 118 -2.26 14.44 1.97
CA GLN A 118 -2.26 15.90 1.89
C GLN A 118 -2.55 16.61 3.22
N GLU A 119 -3.27 15.96 4.15
CA GLU A 119 -3.62 16.54 5.46
C GLU A 119 -2.53 16.38 6.54
N ALA A 120 -1.25 16.47 6.16
CA ALA A 120 -0.13 16.36 7.13
C ALA A 120 0.03 17.61 8.01
N ASN A 121 -0.48 18.76 7.54
CA ASN A 121 -0.35 20.05 8.21
C ASN A 121 -1.63 20.47 8.94
N ARG A 122 -1.46 21.25 10.01
CA ARG A 122 -2.57 21.85 10.77
C ARG A 122 -3.38 22.80 9.89
N SER A 123 -4.68 22.59 9.80
CA SER A 123 -5.62 23.50 9.13
C SER A 123 -6.68 24.01 10.12
N LEU A 124 -7.03 25.30 10.02
CA LEU A 124 -8.10 25.89 10.82
C LEU A 124 -9.45 25.63 10.14
N VAL A 125 -10.43 25.20 10.93
CA VAL A 125 -11.82 25.03 10.50
C VAL A 125 -12.67 26.12 11.13
N ALA A 126 -13.34 26.93 10.31
CA ALA A 126 -14.26 27.98 10.75
C ALA A 126 -15.52 27.98 9.87
N GLY A 127 -16.64 28.45 10.42
CA GLY A 127 -17.92 28.50 9.68
C GLY A 127 -18.66 27.17 9.54
N ALA A 128 -18.32 26.16 10.36
CA ALA A 128 -18.92 24.83 10.35
C ALA A 128 -19.60 24.50 11.69
N GLN A 129 -20.62 25.26 12.05
CA GLN A 129 -21.32 25.15 13.34
C GLN A 129 -22.35 24.01 13.38
N VAL A 130 -22.80 23.54 12.22
CA VAL A 130 -23.76 22.43 12.13
C VAL A 130 -22.99 21.11 12.22
N ALA A 131 -23.47 20.18 13.05
CA ALA A 131 -22.89 18.84 13.18
C ALA A 131 -22.69 18.19 11.80
N PHE A 132 -21.54 17.54 11.59
CA PHE A 132 -21.17 16.88 10.32
C PHE A 132 -21.15 17.77 9.06
N SER A 133 -21.30 19.10 9.18
CA SER A 133 -21.34 20.01 8.02
C SER A 133 -20.01 20.20 7.31
N PHE A 134 -18.92 19.82 7.97
CA PHE A 134 -17.58 19.93 7.44
C PHE A 134 -17.00 18.55 7.12
N ILE A 135 -16.60 18.37 5.86
CA ILE A 135 -16.05 17.12 5.35
C ILE A 135 -14.61 17.36 4.90
N ARG A 136 -13.73 16.42 5.25
CA ARG A 136 -12.35 16.35 4.78
C ARG A 136 -12.11 14.97 4.22
N ASN A 137 -11.83 14.91 2.91
CA ASN A 137 -11.44 13.69 2.23
C ASN A 137 -9.93 13.57 2.27
N ILE A 138 -9.40 12.43 2.72
CA ILE A 138 -7.96 12.16 2.72
C ILE A 138 -7.58 11.51 1.39
N THR A 139 -6.59 12.06 0.71
CA THR A 139 -6.03 11.53 -0.53
C THR A 139 -4.56 11.16 -0.32
N TYR A 140 -4.18 9.96 -0.73
CA TYR A 140 -2.83 9.44 -0.53
C TYR A 140 -1.95 9.71 -1.76
N GLY A 141 -1.90 10.97 -2.16
CA GLY A 141 -1.23 11.41 -3.38
C GLY A 141 -1.86 10.78 -4.63
N ASP A 142 -1.06 9.99 -5.34
CA ASP A 142 -1.42 9.27 -6.57
C ASP A 142 -2.02 7.88 -6.35
N LYS A 143 -2.09 7.41 -5.09
CA LYS A 143 -2.57 6.08 -4.74
C LYS A 143 -4.08 6.03 -4.56
N SER A 144 -4.69 4.97 -5.07
CA SER A 144 -6.09 4.63 -4.82
C SER A 144 -6.30 4.09 -3.39
N VAL A 145 -7.55 4.08 -2.92
CA VAL A 145 -7.92 3.46 -1.64
C VAL A 145 -7.54 1.99 -1.63
N ASP A 146 -7.76 1.27 -2.73
CA ASP A 146 -7.41 -0.16 -2.85
C ASP A 146 -5.90 -0.38 -2.73
N GLN A 147 -5.08 0.48 -3.33
CA GLN A 147 -3.63 0.41 -3.17
C GLN A 147 -3.22 0.62 -1.72
N VAL A 148 -3.73 1.64 -1.04
CA VAL A 148 -3.41 1.86 0.38
C VAL A 148 -3.90 0.68 1.24
N ALA A 149 -5.07 0.13 0.92
CA ALA A 149 -5.66 -1.01 1.61
C ALA A 149 -4.78 -2.27 1.49
N THR A 150 -4.27 -2.61 0.30
CA THR A 150 -3.42 -3.80 0.14
C THR A 150 -2.14 -3.71 0.96
N GLY A 151 -1.56 -2.52 1.09
CA GLY A 151 -0.42 -2.29 1.98
C GLY A 151 -0.77 -2.43 3.46
N ALA A 152 -1.91 -1.89 3.88
CA ALA A 152 -2.39 -1.99 5.26
C ALA A 152 -2.75 -3.44 5.65
N ASP A 153 -3.37 -4.20 4.75
CA ASP A 153 -3.85 -5.57 5.01
C ASP A 153 -2.72 -6.58 5.25
N ILE A 154 -1.56 -6.39 4.61
CA ILE A 154 -0.40 -7.27 4.80
C ILE A 154 0.55 -6.78 5.91
N SER A 155 0.28 -5.61 6.49
CA SER A 155 1.13 -5.02 7.51
C SER A 155 0.84 -5.67 8.87
N GLY A 156 1.89 -6.10 9.58
CA GLY A 156 1.74 -6.61 10.94
C GLY A 156 1.17 -5.55 11.89
N GLU A 157 1.56 -4.29 11.68
CA GLU A 157 1.06 -3.13 12.41
C GLU A 157 0.82 -1.98 11.44
N CYS A 158 -0.30 -1.27 11.59
CA CYS A 158 -0.66 -0.12 10.75
C CYS A 158 -1.21 1.00 11.63
N TYR A 159 -0.64 2.20 11.48
CA TYR A 159 -1.02 3.36 12.29
C TYR A 159 -1.35 4.55 11.39
N GLN A 160 -2.42 5.26 11.74
CA GLN A 160 -2.75 6.56 11.21
C GLN A 160 -3.16 7.48 12.35
N TYR A 161 -2.64 8.69 12.35
CA TYR A 161 -2.87 9.66 13.42
C TYR A 161 -3.80 10.76 12.95
N ILE A 162 -4.83 11.05 13.74
CA ILE A 162 -5.72 12.19 13.55
C ILE A 162 -5.58 13.09 14.78
N LYS A 163 -5.21 14.35 14.56
CA LYS A 163 -5.14 15.36 15.62
C LYS A 163 -6.31 16.33 15.48
N TYR A 164 -7.11 16.42 16.54
CA TYR A 164 -8.21 17.38 16.63
C TYR A 164 -7.91 18.41 17.72
N GLU A 165 -7.84 19.68 17.33
CA GLU A 165 -7.67 20.81 18.23
C GLU A 165 -8.94 21.67 18.17
N CYS A 166 -9.50 22.01 19.32
CA CYS A 166 -10.79 22.66 19.41
C CYS A 166 -10.78 23.93 20.25
N HIS A 167 -11.69 24.84 19.92
CA HIS A 167 -12.06 26.00 20.71
C HIS A 167 -13.57 26.17 20.60
N HIS A 168 -14.29 25.99 21.72
CA HIS A 168 -15.77 25.96 21.75
C HIS A 168 -16.40 25.02 20.71
N SER A 169 -15.81 23.83 20.50
CA SER A 169 -16.31 22.82 19.57
C SER A 169 -16.44 21.48 20.26
N GLN A 170 -17.63 20.88 20.21
CA GLN A 170 -17.93 19.57 20.80
C GLN A 170 -17.60 18.45 19.82
N MET A 171 -16.97 17.38 20.31
CA MET A 171 -16.65 16.21 19.49
C MET A 171 -17.77 15.16 19.54
N THR A 172 -18.20 14.79 20.74
CA THR A 172 -19.27 13.79 20.95
C THR A 172 -20.57 14.21 20.28
N GLY A 173 -21.13 13.34 19.44
CA GLY A 173 -22.39 13.57 18.72
C GLY A 173 -22.31 14.52 17.53
N SER A 174 -21.16 15.17 17.29
CA SER A 174 -21.00 16.20 16.25
C SER A 174 -19.94 15.90 15.19
N THR A 175 -19.04 14.96 15.47
CA THR A 175 -17.94 14.58 14.56
C THR A 175 -17.87 13.06 14.38
N ALA A 176 -17.27 12.64 13.26
CA ALA A 176 -17.01 11.24 12.95
C ALA A 176 -15.80 11.11 12.02
N TRP A 177 -15.22 9.92 11.95
CA TRP A 177 -14.34 9.51 10.85
C TRP A 177 -14.98 8.34 10.10
N TYR A 178 -14.54 8.11 8.88
CA TYR A 178 -15.03 7.03 8.03
C TYR A 178 -13.88 6.08 7.74
N ASP A 179 -14.12 4.78 7.84
CA ASP A 179 -13.13 3.79 7.41
C ASP A 179 -13.05 3.70 5.88
N ARG A 180 -12.13 2.85 5.39
CA ARG A 180 -11.91 2.64 3.96
C ARG A 180 -13.14 2.15 3.20
N ASP A 181 -14.09 1.53 3.89
CA ASP A 181 -15.33 1.02 3.32
C ASP A 181 -16.47 2.08 3.38
N GLY A 182 -16.15 3.30 3.83
CA GLY A 182 -17.11 4.38 4.00
C GLY A 182 -18.02 4.20 5.21
N LYS A 183 -17.70 3.29 6.14
CA LYS A 183 -18.49 3.10 7.35
C LYS A 183 -18.11 4.14 8.40
N GLN A 184 -19.10 4.91 8.83
CA GLN A 184 -18.96 5.92 9.87
C GLN A 184 -18.54 5.31 11.20
N LYS A 185 -17.63 6.00 11.90
CA LYS A 185 -17.11 5.68 13.23
C LYS A 185 -17.26 6.92 14.11
N ASN A 186 -17.76 6.72 15.32
CA ASN A 186 -18.03 7.78 16.30
C ASN A 186 -17.07 7.72 17.52
N TYR A 187 -16.11 6.79 17.54
CA TYR A 187 -15.07 6.69 18.59
C TYR A 187 -13.73 7.19 18.06
N TRP A 188 -12.83 7.63 18.95
CA TRP A 188 -11.54 8.21 18.58
C TRP A 188 -10.36 7.41 19.15
N GLY A 189 -9.13 7.80 18.82
CA GLY A 189 -7.91 7.09 19.24
C GLY A 189 -7.90 6.70 20.72
N GLY A 190 -7.63 5.41 20.97
CA GLY A 190 -7.56 4.80 22.30
C GLY A 190 -8.89 4.66 23.05
N ALA A 191 -10.03 4.96 22.41
CA ALA A 191 -11.34 4.74 22.97
C ALA A 191 -11.89 3.34 22.62
N THR A 192 -12.86 2.85 23.40
CA THR A 192 -13.63 1.66 23.02
C THR A 192 -14.49 1.95 21.79
N VAL A 193 -14.69 0.93 20.96
CA VAL A 193 -15.54 0.99 19.76
C VAL A 193 -16.94 1.48 20.15
N ASP A 194 -17.51 2.33 19.31
CA ASP A 194 -18.84 2.93 19.43
C ASP A 194 -19.09 3.82 20.67
N SER A 195 -18.04 4.16 21.43
CA SER A 195 -18.15 4.93 22.68
C SER A 195 -18.57 6.39 22.54
N GLY A 196 -18.50 6.98 21.34
CA GLY A 196 -18.73 8.42 21.15
C GLY A 196 -17.61 9.32 21.70
N GLN A 197 -16.49 8.74 22.16
CA GLN A 197 -15.49 9.41 22.99
C GLN A 197 -14.06 9.21 22.48
N CYS A 198 -13.11 10.00 23.02
CA CYS A 198 -11.67 9.73 22.98
C CYS A 198 -11.23 8.91 24.20
N ALA A 199 -10.00 8.38 24.19
CA ALA A 199 -9.36 7.82 25.37
C ALA A 199 -9.44 8.74 26.61
N CYS A 200 -9.31 10.06 26.40
CA CYS A 200 -9.46 11.08 27.43
C CYS A 200 -10.87 11.12 28.04
N GLY A 201 -11.90 10.99 27.21
CA GLY A 201 -13.30 10.98 27.65
C GLY A 201 -13.61 9.75 28.49
N ILE A 202 -13.12 8.58 28.07
CA ILE A 202 -13.33 7.32 28.80
C ILE A 202 -12.58 7.33 30.14
N SER A 203 -11.33 7.79 30.15
CA SER A 203 -10.50 7.79 31.37
C SER A 203 -10.85 8.92 32.34
N GLY A 204 -11.63 9.91 31.91
CA GLY A 204 -11.84 11.16 32.66
C GLY A 204 -10.57 11.99 32.82
N MET A 205 -9.50 11.67 32.09
CA MET A 205 -8.22 12.36 32.18
C MET A 205 -8.10 13.41 31.08
N ILE A 206 -7.87 14.66 31.48
CA ILE A 206 -7.55 15.76 30.57
C ILE A 206 -6.05 15.70 30.26
N VAL A 207 -5.67 15.47 29.01
CA VAL A 207 -4.27 15.55 28.59
C VAL A 207 -3.93 17.01 28.24
N GLY A 208 -3.32 17.72 29.19
CA GLY A 208 -2.42 18.86 28.95
C GLY A 208 -3.01 20.19 28.46
N HIS A 209 -3.10 21.15 29.41
CA HIS A 209 -3.02 22.61 29.22
C HIS A 209 -4.18 23.37 28.54
N LEU A 210 -5.38 23.27 29.11
CA LEU A 210 -6.25 24.45 29.26
C LEU A 210 -6.64 24.56 30.73
N ARG A 211 -5.85 25.33 31.49
CA ARG A 211 -6.32 25.87 32.77
C ARG A 211 -7.48 26.83 32.46
N GLY A 212 -8.66 26.53 32.99
CA GLY A 212 -9.80 27.45 33.02
C GLY A 212 -11.01 26.96 32.23
N HIS A 213 -11.74 25.97 32.75
CA HIS A 213 -12.98 26.16 33.50
C HIS A 213 -13.71 24.82 33.64
N PRO A 214 -14.09 24.42 34.86
CA PRO A 214 -14.79 23.18 35.12
C PRO A 214 -16.25 23.34 34.68
N TRP A 215 -16.77 22.37 33.95
CA TRP A 215 -18.21 22.15 33.68
C TRP A 215 -19.02 23.35 33.21
N LEU A 216 -19.47 23.36 31.95
CA LEU A 216 -20.73 24.01 31.61
C LEU A 216 -21.55 23.09 30.71
N THR A 217 -22.53 22.47 31.37
CA THR A 217 -23.90 22.08 30.95
C THR A 217 -24.13 21.67 29.50
#